data_AF-A0A7S1G343-F1
#
_entry.id   AF-A0A7S1G343-F1
#
_cell.length_a   1.000
_cell.length_b   1.000
_cell.length_c   1.000
_cell.angle_alpha   90.00
_cell.angle_beta   90.00
_cell.angle_gamma   90.00
#
_symmetry.space_group_name_H-M   'P 1'
#
loop_
_entity.id
_entity.type
_entity.pdbx_description
1 polymer ?
#
loop_
_entity_poly.entity_id
_entity_poly.type
_entity_poly.pdbx_seq_one_letter_code
_entity_poly.pdbx_strand_id
1 'polypeptide(L)'
;FWITNPDNIVENNVAAGSTHYGFWYRGEAAVSGVAAAGGLGAGVCPNSTPLGRFRNNVAHSNGRYGLRIYDVYTPRERPCDTTSDYKPATFESLLSYRNGKNG
;
A
#
# COMPACT_ATOMS: atom_id res chain seq x y z
N PHE A 1 -2.55 -9.23 -2.44
CA PHE A 1 -1.76 -8.17 -3.10
C PHE A 1 -0.75 -7.58 -2.14
N TRP A 2 0.54 -7.71 -2.45
CA TRP A 2 1.64 -7.02 -1.75
C TRP A 2 2.06 -5.82 -2.60
N ILE A 3 1.98 -4.63 -2.03
CA ILE A 3 2.08 -3.35 -2.76
C ILE A 3 3.17 -2.52 -2.08
N THR A 4 4.30 -2.37 -2.77
CA THR A 4 5.47 -1.61 -2.32
C THR A 4 5.56 -0.22 -2.94
N ASN A 5 4.87 0.01 -4.08
CA ASN A 5 4.66 1.33 -4.65
C ASN A 5 3.22 1.80 -4.38
N PRO A 6 3.01 2.79 -3.49
CA PRO A 6 1.68 3.29 -3.18
C PRO A 6 0.96 4.01 -4.33
N ASP A 7 1.71 4.47 -5.34
CA ASP A 7 1.15 5.19 -6.52
C ASP A 7 0.43 4.26 -7.51
N ASN A 8 0.37 2.96 -7.22
CA ASN A 8 -0.39 2.03 -8.04
C ASN A 8 -1.89 2.35 -8.02
N ILE A 9 -2.55 2.12 -9.17
CA ILE A 9 -4.00 2.09 -9.28
C ILE A 9 -4.46 0.66 -8.93
N VAL A 10 -5.10 0.53 -7.76
CA VAL A 10 -5.61 -0.73 -7.23
C VAL A 10 -7.12 -0.60 -7.12
N GLU A 11 -7.84 -1.07 -8.15
CA GLU A 11 -9.29 -0.95 -8.19
C GLU A 11 -9.99 -2.21 -8.70
N ASN A 12 -11.21 -2.44 -8.20
CA ASN A 12 -12.08 -3.55 -8.64
C ASN A 12 -11.44 -4.94 -8.47
N ASN A 13 -10.58 -5.13 -7.46
CA ASN A 13 -9.93 -6.40 -7.17
C ASN A 13 -10.66 -7.18 -6.07
N VAL A 14 -10.53 -8.51 -6.09
CA VAL A 14 -10.94 -9.39 -4.98
C VAL A 14 -9.71 -10.10 -4.43
N ALA A 15 -9.42 -9.90 -3.14
CA ALA A 15 -8.33 -10.53 -2.42
C ALA A 15 -8.88 -11.54 -1.39
N ALA A 16 -8.77 -12.83 -1.69
CA ALA A 16 -9.35 -13.86 -0.84
C ALA A 16 -8.45 -15.06 -0.54
N GLY A 17 -8.64 -15.66 0.64
CA GLY A 17 -8.02 -16.94 1.00
C GLY A 17 -6.53 -16.88 1.36
N SER A 18 -5.95 -15.68 1.53
CA SER A 18 -4.55 -15.54 1.92
C SER A 18 -4.31 -16.09 3.34
N THR A 19 -3.14 -16.66 3.60
CA THR A 19 -2.77 -17.04 4.98
C THR A 19 -2.68 -15.82 5.91
N HIS A 20 -2.45 -14.62 5.35
CA HIS A 20 -2.25 -13.39 6.12
C HIS A 20 -3.11 -12.24 5.59
N TYR A 21 -2.70 -11.57 4.53
CA TYR A 21 -3.28 -10.28 4.13
C TYR A 21 -3.97 -10.35 2.77
N GLY A 22 -5.10 -9.65 2.64
CA GLY A 22 -5.75 -9.39 1.36
C GLY A 22 -4.97 -8.36 0.55
N PHE A 23 -4.90 -7.13 1.05
CA PHE A 23 -4.07 -6.04 0.54
C PHE A 23 -3.05 -5.62 1.60
N TRP A 24 -1.80 -5.47 1.19
CA TRP A 24 -0.73 -5.00 2.07
C TRP A 24 0.05 -3.88 1.40
N TYR A 25 -0.18 -2.65 1.85
CA TYR A 25 0.65 -1.50 1.54
C TYR A 25 1.82 -1.44 2.50
N ARG A 26 3.03 -1.61 1.95
CA ARG A 26 4.29 -1.53 2.68
C ARG A 26 5.14 -0.42 2.09
N GLY A 27 5.09 0.75 2.72
CA GLY A 27 6.02 1.83 2.43
C GLY A 27 7.43 1.45 2.88
N GLU A 28 8.25 0.94 1.98
CA GLU A 28 9.67 0.70 2.28
C GLU A 28 10.42 2.02 2.39
N ALA A 29 11.47 2.06 3.22
CA ALA A 29 12.27 3.28 3.41
C ALA A 29 13.02 3.69 2.12
N ALA A 30 13.32 2.72 1.26
CA ALA A 30 13.90 2.91 -0.05
C ALA A 30 13.42 1.79 -0.98
N VAL A 31 13.57 2.00 -2.29
CA VAL A 31 13.37 0.93 -3.28
C VAL A 31 14.35 -0.20 -3.01
N SER A 32 13.89 -1.45 -3.13
CA SER A 32 14.67 -2.66 -2.87
C SER A 32 14.66 -3.62 -4.07
N GLY A 33 15.42 -4.71 -3.95
CA GLY A 33 15.49 -5.77 -4.97
C GLY A 33 16.13 -5.33 -6.29
N VAL A 34 15.65 -5.89 -7.40
CA VAL A 34 16.23 -5.68 -8.74
C VAL A 34 16.12 -4.23 -9.19
N ALA A 35 15.05 -3.52 -8.81
CA ALA A 35 14.90 -2.10 -9.14
C ALA A 35 15.98 -1.25 -8.47
N ALA A 36 16.33 -1.54 -7.22
CA ALA A 36 17.45 -0.89 -6.55
C ALA A 36 18.79 -1.23 -7.21
N ALA A 37 19.03 -2.51 -7.51
CA ALA A 37 20.26 -2.96 -8.16
C ALA A 37 20.45 -2.37 -9.57
N GLY A 38 19.35 -2.11 -10.29
CA GLY A 38 19.34 -1.47 -11.61
C GLY A 38 19.40 0.06 -11.56
N GLY A 39 19.54 0.69 -10.40
CA GLY A 39 19.60 2.15 -10.27
C GLY A 39 18.27 2.86 -10.49
N LEU A 40 17.15 2.14 -10.51
CA LEU A 40 15.80 2.69 -10.74
C LEU A 40 15.17 3.30 -9.48
N GLY A 41 15.86 3.25 -8.35
CA GLY A 41 15.38 3.77 -7.07
C GLY A 41 15.68 5.25 -6.80
N ALA A 42 16.49 5.90 -7.65
CA ALA A 42 16.89 7.28 -7.43
C ALA A 42 15.67 8.22 -7.47
N GLY A 43 15.48 9.02 -6.41
CA GLY A 43 14.35 9.95 -6.31
C GLY A 43 13.00 9.29 -5.98
N VAL A 44 12.97 8.01 -5.64
CA VAL A 44 11.75 7.30 -5.23
C VAL A 44 11.77 7.09 -3.71
N CYS A 45 10.75 7.60 -3.02
CA CYS A 45 10.61 7.50 -1.56
C CYS A 45 9.29 6.79 -1.22
N PRO A 46 9.27 5.44 -1.20
CA PRO A 46 8.03 4.66 -1.19
C PRO A 46 7.14 4.93 0.03
N ASN A 47 7.73 5.06 1.22
CA ASN A 47 6.98 5.35 2.45
C ASN A 47 6.25 6.71 2.47
N SER A 48 6.68 7.67 1.65
CA SER A 48 6.09 9.01 1.55
C SER A 48 5.45 9.29 0.20
N THR A 49 5.37 8.29 -0.67
CA THR A 49 4.70 8.40 -1.96
C THR A 49 3.18 8.50 -1.77
N PRO A 50 2.50 9.51 -2.36
CA PRO A 50 1.04 9.59 -2.42
C PRO A 50 0.38 8.28 -2.80
N LEU A 51 -0.77 8.00 -2.20
CA LEU A 51 -1.61 6.90 -2.66
C LEU A 51 -2.15 7.28 -4.05
N GLY A 52 -1.95 6.39 -5.04
CA GLY A 52 -2.47 6.59 -6.39
C GLY A 52 -3.99 6.49 -6.40
N ARG A 53 -4.53 5.26 -6.50
CA ARG A 53 -5.96 5.01 -6.33
C ARG A 53 -6.19 3.69 -5.64
N PHE A 54 -7.04 3.68 -4.62
CA PHE A 54 -7.57 2.45 -4.03
C PHE A 54 -9.09 2.57 -4.00
N ARG A 55 -9.80 1.79 -4.83
CA ARG A 55 -11.25 1.92 -4.96
C ARG A 55 -11.96 0.60 -5.27
N ASN A 56 -13.14 0.39 -4.68
CA ASN A 56 -14.04 -0.74 -5.00
C ASN A 56 -13.37 -2.12 -4.89
N ASN A 57 -12.46 -2.27 -3.93
CA ASN A 57 -11.81 -3.55 -3.70
C ASN A 57 -12.58 -4.38 -2.68
N VAL A 58 -12.47 -5.71 -2.79
CA VAL A 58 -13.03 -6.66 -1.84
C VAL A 58 -11.92 -7.46 -1.19
N ALA A 59 -11.95 -7.63 0.13
CA ALA A 59 -11.02 -8.50 0.85
C ALA A 59 -11.74 -9.44 1.80
N HIS A 60 -11.62 -10.76 1.62
CA HIS A 60 -12.30 -11.70 2.49
C HIS A 60 -11.61 -13.03 2.70
N SER A 61 -11.99 -13.77 3.75
CA SER A 61 -11.45 -15.11 4.03
C SER A 61 -9.91 -15.13 4.16
N ASN A 62 -9.27 -14.00 4.51
CA ASN A 62 -7.83 -13.95 4.74
C ASN A 62 -7.51 -14.27 6.21
N GLY A 63 -6.43 -14.99 6.48
CA GLY A 63 -6.08 -15.45 7.83
C GLY A 63 -5.74 -14.33 8.82
N ARG A 64 -5.49 -13.10 8.36
CA ARG A 64 -5.33 -11.90 9.20
C ARG A 64 -6.17 -10.73 8.69
N TYR A 65 -5.58 -9.70 8.07
CA TYR A 65 -6.25 -8.43 7.76
C TYR A 65 -6.73 -8.39 6.29
N GLY A 66 -7.89 -7.80 6.03
CA GLY A 66 -8.33 -7.51 4.66
C GLY A 66 -7.48 -6.43 3.99
N LEU A 67 -7.23 -5.33 4.69
CA LEU A 67 -6.27 -4.28 4.32
C LEU A 67 -5.27 -4.07 5.47
N ARG A 68 -3.98 -4.05 5.13
CA ARG A 68 -2.88 -3.76 6.06
C ARG A 68 -2.01 -2.63 5.50
N ILE A 69 -1.80 -1.60 6.32
CA ILE A 69 -0.83 -0.52 6.07
C ILE A 69 0.23 -0.65 7.16
N TYR A 70 1.46 -1.06 6.78
CA TYR A 70 2.55 -1.33 7.72
C TYR A 70 3.88 -1.54 6.97
N ASP A 71 5.04 -1.08 7.43
CA ASP A 71 5.33 -0.54 8.78
C ASP A 71 5.04 0.96 8.91
N VAL A 72 5.75 1.79 8.13
CA VAL A 72 5.55 3.23 8.06
C VAL A 72 4.95 3.60 6.71
N TYR A 73 3.90 4.40 6.73
CA TYR A 73 3.35 5.03 5.54
C TYR A 73 2.86 6.44 5.89
N THR A 74 3.58 7.44 5.41
CA THR A 74 3.39 8.86 5.71
C THR A 74 3.47 9.66 4.41
N PRO A 75 2.44 9.59 3.55
CA PRO A 75 2.43 10.25 2.25
C PRO A 75 2.60 11.77 2.37
N ARG A 76 3.32 12.36 1.41
CA ARG A 76 3.60 13.80 1.32
C ARG A 76 3.29 14.30 -0.08
N GLU A 77 3.05 15.61 -0.23
CA GLU A 77 2.90 16.21 -1.57
C GLU A 77 4.17 16.06 -2.41
N ARG A 78 5.35 16.16 -1.79
CA ARG A 78 6.65 15.82 -2.39
C ARG A 78 7.29 14.65 -1.62
N PRO A 79 7.28 13.42 -2.15
CA PRO A 79 7.64 12.20 -1.42
C PRO A 79 9.01 12.23 -0.74
N CYS A 80 10.03 12.76 -1.43
CA CYS A 80 11.41 12.75 -0.93
C CYS A 80 11.80 14.02 -0.14
N ASP A 81 10.89 14.98 -0.02
CA ASP A 81 11.08 16.19 0.77
C ASP A 81 10.43 16.00 2.14
N THR A 82 11.26 15.79 3.17
CA THR A 82 10.78 15.55 4.53
C THR A 82 10.12 16.77 5.18
N THR A 83 10.27 17.95 4.57
CA THR A 83 9.64 19.21 5.00
C THR A 83 8.32 19.49 4.30
N SER A 84 8.00 18.74 3.24
CA SER A 84 6.74 18.86 2.51
C SER A 84 5.55 18.48 3.36
N ASP A 85 4.43 19.15 3.11
CA ASP A 85 3.13 18.85 3.71
C ASP A 85 2.72 17.39 3.50
N TYR A 86 2.00 16.86 4.49
CA TYR A 86 1.40 15.52 4.41
C TYR A 86 0.23 15.50 3.44
N LYS A 87 0.09 14.39 2.73
CA LYS A 87 -1.03 14.14 1.84
C LYS A 87 -1.91 13.02 2.39
N PRO A 88 -3.23 13.22 2.54
CA PRO A 88 -4.13 12.16 2.97
C PRO A 88 -4.12 10.98 2.00
N ALA A 89 -4.09 9.75 2.54
CA ALA A 89 -4.27 8.52 1.78
C ALA A 89 -5.70 8.00 1.96
N THR A 90 -6.51 8.07 0.91
CA THR A 90 -7.93 7.67 0.95
C THR A 90 -8.10 6.29 0.33
N PHE A 91 -8.46 5.30 1.16
CA PHE A 91 -8.81 3.95 0.70
C PHE A 91 -10.33 3.88 0.50
N GLU A 92 -10.78 4.12 -0.72
CA GLU A 92 -12.20 4.30 -1.03
C GLU A 92 -12.90 2.95 -1.24
N SER A 93 -14.13 2.83 -0.73
CA SER A 93 -15.05 1.73 -1.06
C SER A 93 -14.46 0.32 -0.91
N LEU A 94 -13.71 0.06 0.17
CA LEU A 94 -13.28 -1.28 0.54
C LEU A 94 -14.44 -2.05 1.17
N LEU A 95 -14.86 -3.15 0.56
CA LEU A 95 -15.68 -4.14 1.24
C LEU A 95 -14.77 -5.22 1.83
N SER A 96 -14.80 -5.39 3.15
CA SER A 96 -13.92 -6.35 3.81
C SER A 96 -14.66 -7.14 4.88
N TYR A 97 -14.56 -8.47 4.82
CA TYR A 97 -15.38 -9.37 5.65
C TYR A 97 -14.72 -10.74 5.85
N ARG A 98 -15.05 -11.43 6.95
CA ARG A 98 -14.55 -12.79 7.26
C ARG A 98 -13.01 -12.93 7.18
N ASN A 99 -12.28 -11.87 7.49
CA ASN A 99 -10.83 -11.95 7.70
C ASN A 99 -10.56 -12.36 9.17
N GLY A 100 -9.43 -13.03 9.44
CA GLY A 100 -9.08 -13.54 10.77
C GLY A 100 -8.75 -12.46 11.81
N LYS A 101 -8.56 -11.22 11.36
CA LYS A 101 -8.43 -10.00 12.17
C LYS A 101 -9.25 -8.87 11.51
N ASN A 102 -9.28 -7.72 12.19
CA ASN A 102 -9.89 -6.49 11.68
C ASN A 102 -9.41 -6.18 10.25
N GLY A 103 -10.25 -5.50 9.50
CA GLY A 103 -10.08 -5.30 8.07
C GLY A 103 -11.39 -5.68 7.43
#